data_AF-A0A964AIA9-F1
#
_entry.id   AF-A0A964AIA9-F1
#
_cell.length_a   1.000
_cell.length_b   1.000
_cell.length_c   1.000
_cell.angle_alpha   90.00
_cell.angle_beta   90.00
_cell.angle_gamma   90.00
#
_symmetry.space_group_name_H-M   'P 1'
#
loop_
_entity.id
_entity.type
_entity.pdbx_description
1 polymer ?
#
loop_
_entity_poly.entity_id
_entity_poly.type
_entity_poly.pdbx_seq_one_letter_code
_entity_poly.pdbx_strand_id
1 'polypeptide(L)'
;MTRYLLPVGLLAGLVLGAGCGDKDTDDTSGGDDTSATDDTSGDDTGTAEQCANGADDDGDGAVDCDDSDCAADPACVETDCADGNDNDNDGAVDCDDSDCESAAECQVEADCTDYVDNDGDGVTDCGDDDCAADAACSCVDDSAGNGTGTGVRTGDNSAATNEVEGECGSTGGLDNIFAWTAPADGCYSIDTFGSDHDTVLRVLDGCGGEELDCDDDADESLQSQLPTFGFGAGEPVLIVLDTYSEEDYGAYSLNIADATVAVTSDLGGATGASVASGSNASATDAIYSDCGTGAGASVLFSWTAPSTGTYTFDSYGSDYDTILGLLGQAGCGELACDDDGDNETNNESEFSADVDSGVTYYIALSGYGAATGNFILNINEAAAE
;
A
#
# COMPACT_ATOMS: atom_id res chain seq x y z
N MET A 1 -1.18 -16.59 11.88
CA MET A 1 -0.32 -16.97 10.74
C MET A 1 -0.63 -16.00 9.62
N THR A 2 -0.19 -14.76 9.80
CA THR A 2 -0.38 -13.67 8.83
C THR A 2 0.94 -13.54 8.10
N ARG A 3 0.90 -13.68 6.77
CA ARG A 3 2.08 -13.61 5.91
C ARG A 3 2.30 -12.17 5.54
N TYR A 4 3.23 -11.49 6.22
CA TYR A 4 3.73 -10.20 5.77
C TYR A 4 4.44 -10.36 4.41
N LEU A 5 3.83 -9.83 3.35
CA LEU A 5 4.46 -9.68 2.04
C LEU A 5 5.19 -8.33 2.01
N LEU A 6 6.52 -8.36 2.03
CA LEU A 6 7.39 -7.18 1.86
C LEU A 6 7.24 -6.58 0.44
N PRO A 7 7.23 -5.24 0.25
CA PRO A 7 7.12 -4.63 -1.07
C PRO A 7 8.46 -4.68 -1.83
N VAL A 8 8.37 -4.97 -3.13
CA VAL A 8 9.50 -5.06 -4.08
C VAL A 8 9.86 -3.65 -4.58
N GLY A 9 11.09 -3.21 -4.30
CA GLY A 9 11.61 -1.91 -4.75
C GLY A 9 11.72 -1.78 -6.28
N LEU A 10 11.08 -0.74 -6.83
CA LEU A 10 11.09 -0.36 -8.25
C LEU A 10 12.41 0.35 -8.63
N LEU A 11 13.20 -0.23 -9.53
CA LEU A 11 14.38 0.40 -10.14
C LEU A 11 13.97 1.30 -11.32
N ALA A 12 14.19 2.61 -11.18
CA ALA A 12 14.08 3.59 -12.27
C ALA A 12 15.19 3.41 -13.31
N GLY A 13 14.81 3.25 -14.58
CA GLY A 13 15.71 3.21 -15.74
C GLY A 13 15.44 4.36 -16.72
N LEU A 14 16.21 5.43 -16.60
CA LEU A 14 16.23 6.59 -17.50
C LEU A 14 16.89 6.24 -18.85
N VAL A 15 16.21 6.46 -19.99
CA VAL A 15 16.87 6.45 -21.32
C VAL A 15 16.55 7.74 -22.09
N LEU A 16 17.59 8.55 -22.27
CA LEU A 16 17.66 9.68 -23.21
C LEU A 16 17.92 9.14 -24.62
N GLY A 17 17.18 9.64 -25.62
CA GLY A 17 17.45 9.39 -27.04
C GLY A 17 17.04 10.56 -27.91
N ALA A 18 18.01 11.40 -28.28
CA ALA A 18 17.84 12.55 -29.16
C ALA A 18 17.84 12.17 -30.65
N GLY A 19 16.85 12.69 -31.39
CA GLY A 19 16.97 13.43 -32.66
C GLY A 19 17.66 12.82 -33.89
N CYS A 20 16.98 12.93 -35.04
CA CYS A 20 17.40 13.46 -36.35
C CYS A 20 16.18 13.28 -37.29
N GLY A 21 15.77 14.18 -38.19
CA GLY A 21 16.48 15.23 -38.89
C GLY A 21 16.19 15.11 -40.40
N ASP A 22 15.13 15.79 -40.84
CA ASP A 22 14.98 16.57 -42.09
C ASP A 22 15.60 16.04 -43.41
N LYS A 23 14.74 15.93 -44.45
CA LYS A 23 14.91 16.35 -45.86
C LYS A 23 13.96 15.54 -46.77
N ASP A 24 13.36 16.00 -47.87
CA ASP A 24 13.25 17.30 -48.55
C ASP A 24 12.43 17.02 -49.84
N THR A 25 11.97 18.10 -50.47
CA THR A 25 11.61 18.27 -51.91
C THR A 25 10.17 18.00 -52.43
N ASP A 26 9.57 19.13 -52.86
CA ASP A 26 8.96 19.44 -54.17
C ASP A 26 7.82 18.53 -54.74
N ASP A 27 6.76 18.99 -55.40
CA ASP A 27 6.63 20.11 -56.32
C ASP A 27 5.14 20.47 -56.57
N THR A 28 4.95 21.76 -56.76
CA THR A 28 3.86 22.64 -57.26
C THR A 28 2.59 22.16 -58.03
N SER A 29 1.62 23.12 -57.99
CA SER A 29 0.60 23.54 -59.00
C SER A 29 -0.80 22.92 -58.88
N GLY A 30 -1.85 23.68 -58.53
CA GLY A 30 -2.61 24.64 -59.37
C GLY A 30 -3.85 23.92 -59.92
N GLY A 31 -5.11 24.36 -59.89
CA GLY A 31 -5.77 25.65 -59.75
C GLY A 31 -7.08 25.56 -60.57
N ASP A 32 -8.20 25.94 -59.95
CA ASP A 32 -9.43 26.54 -60.53
C ASP A 32 -10.47 25.73 -61.36
N ASP A 33 -11.71 25.83 -60.85
CA ASP A 33 -12.99 26.17 -61.52
C ASP A 33 -13.94 25.12 -62.17
N THR A 34 -15.23 25.36 -61.87
CA THR A 34 -16.48 25.04 -62.58
C THR A 34 -17.26 23.72 -62.38
N SER A 35 -18.29 23.81 -61.53
CA SER A 35 -19.74 23.72 -61.83
C SER A 35 -20.33 22.60 -62.73
N ALA A 36 -21.13 21.75 -62.06
CA ALA A 36 -22.50 21.28 -62.36
C ALA A 36 -22.79 20.30 -63.53
N THR A 37 -23.36 19.13 -63.18
CA THR A 37 -24.65 18.53 -63.63
C THR A 37 -24.91 17.29 -62.77
N ASP A 38 -25.94 17.22 -61.91
CA ASP A 38 -27.28 16.65 -62.20
C ASP A 38 -27.25 15.45 -63.17
N ASP A 39 -27.14 14.25 -62.63
CA ASP A 39 -27.88 13.12 -63.20
C ASP A 39 -28.24 12.09 -62.11
N THR A 40 -29.47 11.63 -62.17
CA THR A 40 -30.09 10.75 -61.19
C THR A 40 -30.06 9.32 -61.69
N SER A 41 -29.76 8.40 -60.79
CA SER A 41 -30.18 7.00 -60.78
C SER A 41 -29.72 6.08 -61.93
N GLY A 42 -28.81 5.18 -61.57
CA GLY A 42 -29.00 3.74 -61.79
C GLY A 42 -28.01 3.07 -62.74
N ASP A 43 -27.11 2.26 -62.18
CA ASP A 43 -26.67 0.95 -62.69
C ASP A 43 -25.77 0.27 -61.62
N ASP A 44 -26.30 -0.19 -60.49
CA ASP A 44 -26.44 -1.62 -60.17
C ASP A 44 -25.66 -2.58 -61.10
N THR A 45 -24.31 -2.51 -61.06
CA THR A 45 -23.43 -3.67 -61.29
C THR A 45 -22.11 -3.60 -60.49
N GLY A 46 -22.06 -2.84 -59.39
CA GLY A 46 -20.88 -2.71 -58.53
C GLY A 46 -20.56 -4.02 -57.82
N THR A 47 -19.32 -4.45 -57.89
CA THR A 47 -18.78 -5.52 -57.05
C THR A 47 -18.97 -5.16 -55.58
N ALA A 48 -19.16 -6.14 -54.69
CA ALA A 48 -19.21 -5.85 -53.25
C ALA A 48 -17.92 -5.14 -52.85
N GLU A 49 -18.06 -4.03 -52.13
CA GLU A 49 -16.94 -3.21 -51.67
C GLU A 49 -16.01 -4.05 -50.78
N GLN A 50 -14.69 -3.89 -50.94
CA GLN A 50 -13.72 -4.48 -50.04
C GLN A 50 -13.23 -3.40 -49.10
N CYS A 51 -13.79 -3.40 -47.90
CA CYS A 51 -13.78 -2.30 -46.96
C CYS A 51 -12.42 -1.95 -46.30
N ALA A 52 -11.28 -2.42 -46.82
CA ALA A 52 -9.95 -2.17 -46.25
C ALA A 52 -8.80 -2.29 -47.26
N ASN A 53 -9.06 -2.05 -48.55
CA ASN A 53 -8.05 -2.22 -49.60
C ASN A 53 -7.54 -0.90 -50.22
N GLY A 54 -8.06 0.26 -49.79
CA GLY A 54 -7.65 1.57 -50.27
C GLY A 54 -8.25 1.97 -51.62
N ALA A 55 -9.31 1.31 -52.07
CA ALA A 55 -9.95 1.54 -53.37
C ALA A 55 -11.48 1.67 -53.26
N ASP A 56 -12.06 2.27 -54.29
CA ASP A 56 -13.50 2.33 -54.56
C ASP A 56 -13.80 1.17 -55.51
N ASP A 57 -14.15 -0.01 -54.97
CA ASP A 57 -14.34 -1.25 -55.72
C ASP A 57 -15.71 -1.32 -56.42
N ASP A 58 -16.70 -0.56 -55.96
CA ASP A 58 -18.06 -0.52 -56.51
C ASP A 58 -18.30 0.67 -57.46
N GLY A 59 -17.45 1.70 -57.40
CA GLY A 59 -17.38 2.85 -58.28
C GLY A 59 -18.34 3.99 -57.93
N ASP A 60 -18.88 4.04 -56.70
CA ASP A 60 -19.83 5.07 -56.27
C ASP A 60 -19.14 6.37 -55.76
N GLY A 61 -17.82 6.32 -55.56
CA GLY A 61 -16.96 7.43 -55.17
C GLY A 61 -16.62 7.49 -53.68
N ALA A 62 -17.10 6.56 -52.87
CA ALA A 62 -16.60 6.29 -51.53
C ALA A 62 -15.50 5.22 -51.54
N VAL A 63 -14.65 5.17 -50.50
CA VAL A 63 -13.51 4.24 -50.42
C VAL A 63 -13.51 3.63 -49.03
N ASP A 64 -13.36 2.31 -48.94
CA ASP A 64 -13.25 1.56 -47.67
C ASP A 64 -14.36 1.94 -46.65
N CYS A 65 -14.01 2.33 -45.42
CA CYS A 65 -14.95 2.64 -44.34
C CYS A 65 -15.73 3.96 -44.53
N ASP A 66 -15.29 4.82 -45.45
CA ASP A 66 -16.09 5.97 -45.88
C ASP A 66 -17.29 5.53 -46.78
N ASP A 67 -17.31 4.26 -47.22
CA ASP A 67 -18.39 3.66 -48.00
C ASP A 67 -19.54 3.13 -47.13
N SER A 68 -20.77 3.50 -47.52
CA SER A 68 -21.97 3.08 -46.80
C SER A 68 -22.27 1.58 -46.88
N ASP A 69 -21.76 0.89 -47.90
CA ASP A 69 -21.86 -0.56 -48.03
C ASP A 69 -20.90 -1.29 -47.07
N CYS A 70 -19.94 -0.57 -46.48
CA CYS A 70 -18.96 -1.06 -45.50
C CYS A 70 -19.34 -0.82 -44.03
N ALA A 71 -20.47 -0.17 -43.76
CA ALA A 71 -20.92 0.22 -42.41
C ALA A 71 -21.16 -0.93 -41.40
N ALA A 72 -20.98 -2.18 -41.81
CA ALA A 72 -21.04 -3.35 -40.93
C ALA A 72 -19.89 -4.34 -41.20
N ASP A 73 -18.89 -3.94 -41.97
CA ASP A 73 -17.71 -4.75 -42.22
C ASP A 73 -16.82 -4.75 -40.96
N PRO A 74 -16.35 -5.91 -40.47
CA PRO A 74 -15.46 -5.97 -39.32
C PRO A 74 -14.14 -5.20 -39.45
N ALA A 75 -13.77 -4.75 -40.66
CA ALA A 75 -12.63 -3.88 -40.87
C ALA A 75 -12.94 -2.38 -40.70
N CYS A 76 -14.22 -2.04 -40.48
CA CYS A 76 -14.77 -0.69 -40.31
C CYS A 76 -15.55 -0.56 -39.01
N VAL A 77 -15.18 -1.38 -38.03
CA VAL A 77 -15.73 -1.36 -36.68
C VAL A 77 -14.56 -1.64 -35.75
N GLU A 78 -14.28 -0.74 -34.83
CA GLU A 78 -13.32 -0.98 -33.76
C GLU A 78 -13.77 -2.18 -32.91
N THR A 79 -12.89 -3.18 -32.77
CA THR A 79 -13.22 -4.46 -32.10
C THR A 79 -12.39 -4.74 -30.86
N ASP A 80 -11.34 -3.97 -30.60
CA ASP A 80 -10.51 -4.07 -29.40
C ASP A 80 -10.28 -2.66 -28.84
N CYS A 81 -11.17 -2.24 -27.94
CA CYS A 81 -11.28 -0.86 -27.47
C CYS A 81 -10.23 -0.46 -26.41
N ALA A 82 -9.16 -1.23 -26.23
CA ALA A 82 -8.13 -0.98 -25.21
C ALA A 82 -6.71 -1.41 -25.61
N ASP A 83 -6.45 -1.70 -26.90
CA ASP A 83 -5.17 -2.25 -27.36
C ASP A 83 -4.18 -1.17 -27.87
N GLY A 84 -4.60 0.10 -27.88
CA GLY A 84 -3.79 1.23 -28.30
C GLY A 84 -3.66 1.38 -29.81
N ASN A 85 -4.43 0.63 -30.59
CA ASN A 85 -4.42 0.65 -32.04
C ASN A 85 -5.77 1.15 -32.60
N ASP A 86 -5.68 1.64 -33.83
CA ASP A 86 -6.81 2.07 -34.64
C ASP A 86 -7.12 0.89 -35.59
N ASN A 87 -8.00 -0.01 -35.17
CA ASN A 87 -8.20 -1.30 -35.83
C ASN A 87 -9.09 -1.21 -37.06
N ASP A 88 -9.83 -0.11 -37.22
CA ASP A 88 -10.56 0.22 -38.44
C ASP A 88 -9.92 1.35 -39.28
N ASN A 89 -8.88 2.00 -38.77
CA ASN A 89 -8.10 3.06 -39.42
C ASN A 89 -8.90 4.33 -39.74
N ASP A 90 -9.94 4.63 -38.96
CA ASP A 90 -10.74 5.85 -39.11
C ASP A 90 -10.08 7.10 -38.47
N GLY A 91 -9.04 6.87 -37.66
CA GLY A 91 -8.19 7.88 -37.03
C GLY A 91 -8.48 8.14 -35.55
N ALA A 92 -9.50 7.53 -34.97
CA ALA A 92 -9.67 7.42 -33.52
C ALA A 92 -9.05 6.10 -33.00
N VAL A 93 -8.85 6.00 -31.68
CA VAL A 93 -8.28 4.80 -31.04
C VAL A 93 -9.02 4.53 -29.74
N ASP A 94 -9.25 3.26 -29.43
CA ASP A 94 -9.78 2.81 -28.13
C ASP A 94 -11.05 3.60 -27.71
N CYS A 95 -11.15 4.04 -26.45
CA CYS A 95 -12.29 4.80 -25.93
C CYS A 95 -12.44 6.22 -26.48
N ASP A 96 -11.47 6.74 -27.24
CA ASP A 96 -11.65 7.96 -28.02
C ASP A 96 -12.42 7.71 -29.32
N ASP A 97 -12.68 6.44 -29.66
CA ASP A 97 -13.46 5.97 -30.81
C ASP A 97 -14.97 5.86 -30.51
N SER A 98 -15.80 6.29 -31.46
CA SER A 98 -17.25 6.23 -31.33
C SER A 98 -17.83 4.81 -31.41
N ASP A 99 -17.13 3.90 -32.08
CA ASP A 99 -17.54 2.50 -32.16
C ASP A 99 -17.29 1.76 -30.82
N CYS A 100 -16.45 2.33 -29.96
CA CYS A 100 -16.18 1.89 -28.59
C CYS A 100 -17.08 2.50 -27.52
N GLU A 101 -18.02 3.40 -27.86
CA GLU A 101 -18.87 4.12 -26.89
C GLU A 101 -19.70 3.20 -25.97
N SER A 102 -19.87 1.92 -26.33
CA SER A 102 -20.60 0.92 -25.53
C SER A 102 -19.76 -0.26 -25.06
N ALA A 103 -18.45 -0.23 -25.30
CA ALA A 103 -17.53 -1.22 -24.76
C ALA A 103 -17.45 -1.06 -23.23
N ALA A 104 -17.36 -2.19 -22.51
CA ALA A 104 -17.38 -2.18 -21.04
C ALA A 104 -16.16 -1.44 -20.50
N GLU A 105 -15.01 -1.69 -21.09
CA GLU A 105 -13.72 -1.02 -20.87
C GLU A 105 -13.69 0.50 -21.18
N CYS A 106 -14.78 1.05 -21.73
CA CYS A 106 -14.92 2.48 -22.04
C CYS A 106 -16.16 3.10 -21.37
N GLN A 107 -16.93 2.31 -20.61
CA GLN A 107 -17.95 2.85 -19.73
C GLN A 107 -17.25 3.37 -18.48
N VAL A 108 -17.65 4.54 -17.99
CA VAL A 108 -17.14 5.08 -16.73
C VAL A 108 -18.03 4.67 -15.58
N GLU A 109 -17.44 4.18 -14.49
CA GLU A 109 -18.14 3.94 -13.23
C GLU A 109 -18.88 5.22 -12.78
N ALA A 110 -20.21 5.14 -12.72
CA ALA A 110 -21.07 6.30 -12.53
C ALA A 110 -21.39 6.60 -11.07
N ASP A 111 -21.28 5.58 -10.20
CA ASP A 111 -21.47 5.69 -8.75
C ASP A 111 -20.34 4.97 -8.03
N CYS A 112 -19.29 5.70 -7.72
CA CYS A 112 -18.07 5.18 -7.13
C CYS A 112 -18.19 4.75 -5.64
N THR A 113 -19.39 4.49 -5.13
CA THR A 113 -19.61 4.18 -3.70
C THR A 113 -20.73 3.18 -3.40
N ASP A 114 -21.35 2.56 -4.41
CA ASP A 114 -22.54 1.73 -4.21
C ASP A 114 -22.28 0.22 -4.23
N TYR A 115 -21.02 -0.19 -4.34
CA TYR A 115 -20.53 -1.57 -4.39
C TYR A 115 -21.07 -2.36 -5.58
N VAL A 116 -21.41 -1.64 -6.66
CA VAL A 116 -21.86 -2.20 -7.92
C VAL A 116 -20.88 -1.79 -9.00
N ASP A 117 -20.54 -2.77 -9.83
CA ASP A 117 -19.79 -2.64 -11.07
C ASP A 117 -20.77 -2.11 -12.13
N ASN A 118 -20.86 -0.78 -12.25
CA ASN A 118 -21.84 -0.10 -13.10
C ASN A 118 -21.36 0.06 -14.55
N ASP A 119 -20.06 -0.05 -14.80
CA ASP A 119 -19.46 -0.12 -16.14
C ASP A 119 -19.26 -1.57 -16.64
N GLY A 120 -19.20 -2.54 -15.73
CA GLY A 120 -19.19 -3.98 -16.03
C GLY A 120 -17.80 -4.56 -16.28
N ASP A 121 -16.73 -3.88 -15.86
CA ASP A 121 -15.34 -4.28 -16.12
C ASP A 121 -14.83 -5.36 -15.13
N GLY A 122 -15.61 -5.60 -14.07
CA GLY A 122 -15.34 -6.59 -13.02
C GLY A 122 -14.62 -6.03 -11.80
N VAL A 123 -14.41 -4.72 -11.74
CA VAL A 123 -13.92 -3.93 -10.61
C VAL A 123 -15.10 -3.09 -10.08
N THR A 124 -15.02 -2.59 -8.85
CA THR A 124 -16.16 -1.87 -8.23
C THR A 124 -15.67 -0.65 -7.47
N ASP A 125 -16.40 0.45 -7.57
CA ASP A 125 -16.20 1.69 -6.79
C ASP A 125 -14.74 2.18 -6.83
N CYS A 126 -14.17 2.54 -5.69
CA CYS A 126 -12.80 3.04 -5.55
C CYS A 126 -11.70 2.03 -5.85
N GLY A 127 -12.06 0.75 -6.05
CA GLY A 127 -11.14 -0.23 -6.63
C GLY A 127 -10.93 -0.02 -8.13
N ASP A 128 -11.83 0.74 -8.77
CA ASP A 128 -11.86 1.04 -10.19
C ASP A 128 -10.98 2.24 -10.55
N ASP A 129 -10.24 2.13 -11.67
CA ASP A 129 -9.39 3.19 -12.19
C ASP A 129 -10.22 4.41 -12.65
N ASP A 130 -11.46 4.21 -13.08
CA ASP A 130 -12.39 5.27 -13.47
C ASP A 130 -12.87 6.11 -12.27
N CYS A 131 -12.84 5.52 -11.08
CA CYS A 131 -13.16 6.19 -9.82
C CYS A 131 -11.94 6.84 -9.14
N ALA A 132 -10.74 6.69 -9.68
CA ALA A 132 -9.51 7.19 -9.05
C ALA A 132 -9.48 8.72 -8.83
N ALA A 133 -10.27 9.47 -9.60
CA ALA A 133 -10.40 10.92 -9.48
C ALA A 133 -11.69 11.36 -8.78
N ASP A 134 -12.59 10.44 -8.43
CA ASP A 134 -13.83 10.77 -7.75
C ASP A 134 -13.56 11.20 -6.30
N ALA A 135 -14.21 12.29 -5.88
CA ALA A 135 -14.05 12.82 -4.53
C ALA A 135 -14.59 11.89 -3.44
N ALA A 136 -15.54 11.02 -3.78
CA ALA A 136 -16.06 9.97 -2.91
C ALA A 136 -15.07 8.80 -2.76
N CYS A 137 -14.15 8.65 -3.71
CA CYS A 137 -13.00 7.75 -3.64
C CYS A 137 -11.73 8.37 -3.10
N SER A 138 -11.77 9.66 -2.77
CA SER A 138 -10.95 10.16 -1.69
C SER A 138 -11.58 9.73 -0.37
N CYS A 139 -11.33 8.49 0.06
CA CYS A 139 -11.67 8.04 1.41
C CYS A 139 -10.96 8.85 2.51
N VAL A 140 -10.09 9.79 2.14
CA VAL A 140 -9.34 10.66 3.04
C VAL A 140 -10.15 11.91 3.38
N ASP A 141 -10.45 12.11 4.67
CA ASP A 141 -11.11 13.31 5.18
C ASP A 141 -10.16 14.51 5.29
N ASP A 142 -8.92 14.24 5.74
CA ASP A 142 -7.89 15.26 5.87
C ASP A 142 -6.50 14.66 5.60
N SER A 143 -5.58 15.47 5.10
CA SER A 143 -4.20 15.03 4.94
C SER A 143 -3.44 15.39 6.20
N ALA A 144 -2.82 14.42 6.88
CA ALA A 144 -1.82 14.64 7.94
C ALA A 144 -0.45 15.07 7.39
N GLY A 145 -0.19 14.80 6.11
CA GLY A 145 1.07 15.10 5.43
C GLY A 145 2.20 14.23 5.97
N ASN A 146 3.35 14.83 6.28
CA ASN A 146 4.49 14.15 6.91
C ASN A 146 4.78 14.68 8.33
N GLY A 147 3.77 15.27 8.96
CA GLY A 147 3.91 15.88 10.28
C GLY A 147 4.13 14.82 11.37
N THR A 148 5.04 15.11 12.30
CA THR A 148 5.22 14.37 13.54
C THR A 148 5.16 15.33 14.73
N GLY A 149 4.76 14.83 15.90
CA GLY A 149 4.58 15.54 17.15
C GLY A 149 3.25 15.22 17.82
N THR A 150 2.93 16.01 18.83
CA THR A 150 1.63 15.99 19.50
C THR A 150 0.65 16.91 18.77
N GLY A 151 -0.59 16.47 18.59
CA GLY A 151 -1.65 17.18 17.88
C GLY A 151 -1.27 17.40 16.43
N VAL A 152 -0.74 16.36 15.76
CA VAL A 152 -0.53 16.39 14.31
C VAL A 152 -1.84 16.74 13.65
N ARG A 153 -2.94 16.11 14.06
CA ARG A 153 -4.30 16.57 13.77
C ARG A 153 -5.12 16.66 15.04
N THR A 154 -6.01 17.64 15.08
CA THR A 154 -6.95 17.83 16.18
C THR A 154 -8.26 18.32 15.58
N GLY A 155 -9.37 17.87 16.09
CA GLY A 155 -10.68 18.23 15.56
C GLY A 155 -11.80 17.74 16.45
N ASP A 156 -12.96 17.57 15.84
CA ASP A 156 -14.16 17.03 16.47
C ASP A 156 -14.84 16.10 15.48
N ASN A 157 -15.14 14.88 15.89
CA ASN A 157 -15.71 13.83 15.03
C ASN A 157 -17.24 13.75 15.10
N SER A 158 -17.93 14.73 15.67
CA SER A 158 -19.42 14.74 15.72
C SER A 158 -20.11 14.82 14.36
N ALA A 159 -19.38 15.14 13.30
CA ALA A 159 -19.86 15.20 11.92
C ALA A 159 -19.11 14.24 10.98
N ALA A 160 -18.29 13.35 11.54
CA ALA A 160 -17.67 12.26 10.81
C ALA A 160 -18.73 11.25 10.39
N THR A 161 -18.35 10.39 9.46
CA THR A 161 -19.18 9.35 8.87
C THR A 161 -18.60 7.97 9.25
N ASN A 162 -19.25 6.88 8.89
CA ASN A 162 -18.79 5.53 9.28
C ASN A 162 -18.46 4.76 7.99
N GLU A 163 -17.19 4.78 7.62
CA GLU A 163 -16.64 4.31 6.36
C GLU A 163 -15.87 3.00 6.51
N VAL A 164 -15.17 2.84 7.64
CA VAL A 164 -14.15 1.82 7.84
C VAL A 164 -14.46 1.01 9.09
N GLU A 165 -14.72 -0.27 8.87
CA GLU A 165 -14.87 -1.27 9.93
C GLU A 165 -13.60 -2.12 9.97
N GLY A 166 -12.97 -2.21 11.15
CA GLY A 166 -11.66 -2.88 11.30
C GLY A 166 -11.67 -4.21 12.05
N GLU A 167 -10.48 -4.78 12.27
CA GLU A 167 -10.32 -6.05 12.97
C GLU A 167 -10.46 -5.92 14.49
N CYS A 168 -10.20 -4.73 15.04
CA CYS A 168 -10.35 -4.42 16.46
C CYS A 168 -11.28 -3.23 16.74
N GLY A 169 -11.61 -3.11 18.02
CA GLY A 169 -12.61 -2.19 18.55
C GLY A 169 -14.04 -2.70 18.37
N SER A 170 -14.95 -1.75 18.21
CA SER A 170 -16.37 -1.98 17.98
C SER A 170 -16.74 -1.55 16.55
N THR A 171 -17.97 -1.89 16.15
CA THR A 171 -18.51 -1.53 14.83
C THR A 171 -19.46 -0.34 14.93
N GLY A 172 -19.58 0.45 13.87
CA GLY A 172 -20.53 1.57 13.83
C GLY A 172 -20.01 2.86 14.46
N GLY A 173 -18.70 3.00 14.59
CA GLY A 173 -18.05 4.24 15.02
C GLY A 173 -18.04 5.30 13.92
N LEU A 174 -17.58 6.51 14.23
CA LEU A 174 -17.38 7.58 13.27
C LEU A 174 -15.89 7.73 12.97
N ASP A 175 -15.54 7.63 11.70
CA ASP A 175 -14.18 7.64 11.19
C ASP A 175 -13.70 9.04 10.82
N ASN A 176 -12.47 9.34 11.21
CA ASN A 176 -11.66 10.34 10.55
C ASN A 176 -10.45 9.69 9.91
N ILE A 177 -10.39 9.76 8.58
CA ILE A 177 -9.37 9.09 7.79
C ILE A 177 -8.31 10.11 7.37
N PHE A 178 -7.08 9.91 7.84
CA PHE A 178 -5.96 10.81 7.61
C PHE A 178 -4.92 10.21 6.68
N ALA A 179 -4.62 10.88 5.56
CA ALA A 179 -3.48 10.51 4.73
C ALA A 179 -2.16 10.99 5.35
N TRP A 180 -1.26 10.07 5.68
CA TRP A 180 0.06 10.37 6.22
C TRP A 180 1.16 9.71 5.40
N THR A 181 2.34 10.33 5.38
CA THR A 181 3.52 9.81 4.68
C THR A 181 4.71 9.86 5.60
N ALA A 182 5.35 8.71 5.82
CA ALA A 182 6.50 8.61 6.69
C ALA A 182 7.65 9.51 6.19
N PRO A 183 8.14 10.48 7.01
CA PRO A 183 9.20 11.39 6.58
C PRO A 183 10.57 10.73 6.42
N ALA A 184 10.79 9.59 7.08
CA ALA A 184 12.02 8.82 7.05
C ALA A 184 11.76 7.34 7.38
N ASP A 185 12.71 6.47 7.05
CA ASP A 185 12.71 5.07 7.50
C ASP A 185 12.81 5.05 9.04
N GLY A 186 11.92 4.33 9.71
CA GLY A 186 11.97 4.21 11.17
C GLY A 186 10.71 3.66 11.80
N CYS A 187 10.70 3.65 13.14
CA CYS A 187 9.53 3.32 13.93
C CYS A 187 8.79 4.60 14.31
N TYR A 188 7.47 4.54 14.32
CA TYR A 188 6.61 5.62 14.74
C TYR A 188 5.62 5.11 15.77
N SER A 189 5.38 5.90 16.81
CA SER A 189 4.25 5.71 17.68
C SER A 189 3.08 6.54 17.16
N ILE A 190 1.91 5.94 17.06
CA ILE A 190 0.68 6.63 16.68
C ILE A 190 -0.28 6.47 17.86
N ASP A 191 -0.81 7.56 18.38
CA ASP A 191 -1.73 7.51 19.51
C ASP A 191 -2.79 8.61 19.43
N THR A 192 -3.90 8.40 20.12
CA THR A 192 -5.00 9.34 20.20
C THR A 192 -5.05 10.06 21.55
N PHE A 193 -3.94 10.07 22.31
CA PHE A 193 -3.92 10.64 23.65
C PHE A 193 -4.26 12.14 23.65
N GLY A 194 -5.18 12.50 24.55
CA GLY A 194 -5.74 13.85 24.63
C GLY A 194 -7.11 13.98 23.96
N SER A 195 -7.60 12.95 23.28
CA SER A 195 -9.00 12.81 22.89
C SER A 195 -9.90 12.69 24.13
N ASP A 196 -11.15 13.16 24.03
CA ASP A 196 -12.09 13.21 25.16
C ASP A 196 -13.12 12.09 25.21
N HIS A 197 -12.96 11.11 24.32
CA HIS A 197 -13.85 9.96 24.12
C HIS A 197 -13.04 8.69 23.90
N ASP A 198 -13.78 7.60 23.70
CA ASP A 198 -13.27 6.27 23.43
C ASP A 198 -12.93 6.14 21.94
N THR A 199 -11.66 5.93 21.62
CA THR A 199 -11.18 5.90 20.23
C THR A 199 -10.80 4.50 19.81
N VAL A 200 -10.85 4.22 18.52
CA VAL A 200 -10.17 3.09 17.90
C VAL A 200 -9.21 3.65 16.86
N LEU A 201 -7.98 3.13 16.83
CA LEU A 201 -6.95 3.55 15.89
C LEU A 201 -6.63 2.42 14.93
N ARG A 202 -6.61 2.71 13.63
CA ARG A 202 -6.23 1.75 12.58
C ARG A 202 -5.24 2.37 11.62
N VAL A 203 -4.39 1.54 11.02
CA VAL A 203 -3.51 1.93 9.92
C VAL A 203 -3.84 1.06 8.71
N LEU A 204 -4.14 1.69 7.57
CA LEU A 204 -4.41 1.00 6.31
C LEU A 204 -3.32 1.32 5.28
N ASP A 205 -3.06 0.38 4.37
CA ASP A 205 -2.12 0.60 3.25
C ASP A 205 -2.70 1.47 2.11
N GLY A 206 -4.01 1.75 2.14
CA GLY A 206 -4.70 2.60 1.17
C GLY A 206 -6.22 2.60 1.35
N CYS A 207 -6.94 3.31 0.47
CA CYS A 207 -8.41 3.28 0.46
C CYS A 207 -8.90 1.88 0.07
N GLY A 208 -9.79 1.29 0.88
CA GLY A 208 -10.26 -0.09 0.69
C GLY A 208 -9.15 -1.15 0.82
N GLY A 209 -8.00 -0.76 1.38
CA GLY A 209 -6.80 -1.58 1.49
C GLY A 209 -6.78 -2.53 2.69
N GLU A 210 -5.62 -3.14 2.93
CA GLU A 210 -5.40 -4.01 4.09
C GLU A 210 -5.23 -3.17 5.37
N GLU A 211 -5.90 -3.59 6.44
CA GLU A 211 -5.60 -3.10 7.79
C GLU A 211 -4.27 -3.69 8.24
N LEU A 212 -3.27 -2.83 8.37
CA LEU A 212 -1.92 -3.21 8.72
C LEU A 212 -1.79 -3.49 10.22
N ASP A 213 -2.46 -2.69 11.05
CA ASP A 213 -2.53 -2.83 12.50
C ASP A 213 -3.62 -1.95 13.08
N CYS A 214 -4.06 -2.29 14.29
CA CYS A 214 -5.06 -1.51 14.99
C CYS A 214 -5.00 -1.68 16.51
N ASP A 215 -5.53 -0.70 17.23
CA ASP A 215 -5.71 -0.73 18.68
C ASP A 215 -7.00 -0.01 19.09
N ASP A 216 -7.64 -0.48 20.16
CA ASP A 216 -8.86 0.12 20.76
C ASP A 216 -8.48 0.89 22.02
N ASP A 217 -7.93 0.17 23.00
CA ASP A 217 -7.62 0.72 24.32
C ASP A 217 -6.12 0.58 24.64
N ALA A 218 -5.43 1.71 24.77
CA ALA A 218 -4.10 1.74 25.34
C ALA A 218 -4.17 1.65 26.87
N ASP A 219 -3.70 0.53 27.41
CA ASP A 219 -3.52 0.24 28.84
C ASP A 219 -4.73 0.65 29.73
N GLU A 220 -4.54 1.62 30.64
CA GLU A 220 -5.53 2.09 31.61
C GLU A 220 -6.36 3.28 31.08
N SER A 221 -6.40 3.47 29.76
CA SER A 221 -7.13 4.55 29.08
C SER A 221 -8.11 4.01 28.03
N LEU A 222 -9.03 4.87 27.59
CA LEU A 222 -9.95 4.61 26.48
C LEU A 222 -9.42 5.23 25.16
N GLN A 223 -8.14 5.54 25.12
CA GLN A 223 -7.51 6.11 23.94
C GLN A 223 -6.57 5.05 23.39
N SER A 224 -6.48 4.95 22.09
CA SER A 224 -5.71 3.92 21.42
C SER A 224 -4.26 4.34 21.20
N GLN A 225 -3.39 3.35 21.08
CA GLN A 225 -1.99 3.52 20.79
C GLN A 225 -1.42 2.33 20.01
N LEU A 226 -0.76 2.64 18.90
CA LEU A 226 0.21 1.78 18.25
C LEU A 226 1.61 2.25 18.68
N PRO A 227 2.27 1.59 19.65
CA PRO A 227 3.46 2.13 20.31
C PRO A 227 4.70 2.11 19.39
N THR A 228 4.80 1.10 18.52
CA THR A 228 5.93 0.97 17.59
C THR A 228 5.49 0.33 16.28
N PHE A 229 5.20 1.16 15.28
CA PHE A 229 4.86 0.71 13.93
C PHE A 229 5.95 1.13 12.93
N GLY A 230 6.33 0.22 12.03
CA GLY A 230 7.46 0.43 11.11
C GLY A 230 7.02 0.95 9.75
N PHE A 231 7.67 2.01 9.28
CA PHE A 231 7.45 2.56 7.94
C PHE A 231 8.76 2.84 7.21
N GLY A 232 8.76 2.68 5.88
CA GLY A 232 9.80 3.15 4.97
C GLY A 232 9.69 4.65 4.67
N ALA A 233 10.80 5.27 4.30
CA ALA A 233 10.84 6.69 3.94
C ALA A 233 9.97 6.96 2.71
N GLY A 234 8.99 7.86 2.86
CA GLY A 234 8.06 8.22 1.80
C GLY A 234 6.92 7.22 1.61
N GLU A 235 6.79 6.23 2.50
CA GLU A 235 5.67 5.27 2.48
C GLU A 235 4.36 5.99 2.86
N PRO A 236 3.36 6.00 1.96
CA PRO A 236 2.05 6.55 2.25
C PRO A 236 1.18 5.51 2.95
N VAL A 237 0.42 5.94 3.94
CA VAL A 237 -0.60 5.13 4.63
C VAL A 237 -1.80 5.99 5.01
N LEU A 238 -2.89 5.33 5.34
CA LEU A 238 -4.05 5.97 5.97
C LEU A 238 -4.06 5.64 7.46
N ILE A 239 -4.31 6.65 8.27
CA ILE A 239 -4.53 6.50 9.71
C ILE A 239 -5.99 6.80 9.95
N VAL A 240 -6.74 5.81 10.44
CA VAL A 240 -8.16 5.97 10.79
C VAL A 240 -8.24 6.19 12.29
N LEU A 241 -8.79 7.33 12.69
CA LEU A 241 -9.23 7.58 14.06
C LEU A 241 -10.73 7.41 14.09
N ASP A 242 -11.16 6.27 14.60
CA ASP A 242 -12.56 5.92 14.79
C ASP A 242 -12.99 6.19 16.24
N THR A 243 -14.28 6.34 16.47
CA THR A 243 -14.90 6.28 17.79
C THR A 243 -15.32 4.86 18.12
N TYR A 244 -15.35 4.47 19.38
CA TYR A 244 -15.91 3.17 19.76
C TYR A 244 -17.40 2.98 19.35
N SER A 245 -18.19 4.06 19.25
CA SER A 245 -19.57 4.01 18.78
C SER A 245 -20.07 5.34 18.20
N GLU A 246 -21.12 5.30 17.38
CA GLU A 246 -21.79 6.49 16.79
C GLU A 246 -22.23 7.56 17.81
N GLU A 247 -22.30 7.25 19.11
CA GLU A 247 -22.68 8.19 20.17
C GLU A 247 -21.48 8.74 20.96
N ASP A 248 -20.29 8.13 20.83
CA ASP A 248 -19.08 8.42 21.61
C ASP A 248 -18.11 9.35 20.86
N TYR A 249 -18.64 10.39 20.22
CA TYR A 249 -17.84 11.41 19.54
C TYR A 249 -17.47 12.59 20.45
N GLY A 250 -16.44 13.33 20.06
CA GLY A 250 -16.00 14.56 20.72
C GLY A 250 -14.71 15.12 20.12
N ALA A 251 -13.98 15.87 20.91
CA ALA A 251 -12.71 16.43 20.48
C ALA A 251 -11.62 15.34 20.42
N TYR A 252 -10.93 15.23 19.29
CA TYR A 252 -9.84 14.28 19.11
C TYR A 252 -8.47 14.96 19.00
N SER A 253 -7.42 14.19 19.30
CA SER A 253 -6.02 14.55 19.06
C SER A 253 -5.27 13.35 18.52
N LEU A 254 -4.84 13.41 17.26
CA LEU A 254 -3.95 12.44 16.64
C LEU A 254 -2.49 12.88 16.84
N ASN A 255 -1.70 12.02 17.48
CA ASN A 255 -0.28 12.20 17.75
C ASN A 255 0.52 11.18 16.95
N ILE A 256 1.63 11.61 16.34
CA ILE A 256 2.53 10.72 15.59
C ILE A 256 3.96 11.08 15.98
N ALA A 257 4.67 10.23 16.70
CA ALA A 257 6.03 10.52 17.16
C ALA A 257 7.04 9.52 16.61
N ASP A 258 8.28 9.98 16.42
CA ASP A 258 9.40 9.09 16.13
C ASP A 258 9.67 8.21 17.36
N ALA A 259 9.56 6.91 17.18
CA ALA A 259 9.79 5.86 18.17
C ALA A 259 11.03 5.01 17.81
N THR A 260 11.86 5.47 16.88
CA THR A 260 13.02 4.72 16.39
C THR A 260 14.07 4.55 17.48
N VAL A 261 14.37 3.30 17.82
CA VAL A 261 15.45 2.96 18.75
C VAL A 261 16.74 2.67 18.00
N ALA A 262 17.85 3.23 18.48
CA ALA A 262 19.14 3.04 17.84
C ALA A 262 19.67 1.60 18.02
N VAL A 263 20.11 0.98 16.93
CA VAL A 263 20.79 -0.32 16.99
C VAL A 263 22.07 -0.21 17.82
N THR A 264 22.13 -1.00 18.88
CA THR A 264 23.26 -1.08 19.80
C THR A 264 24.45 -1.78 19.15
N SER A 265 24.21 -2.87 18.40
CA SER A 265 25.26 -3.63 17.72
C SER A 265 24.72 -4.46 16.56
N ASP A 266 25.49 -4.53 15.47
CA ASP A 266 25.22 -5.43 14.34
C ASP A 266 25.94 -6.77 14.54
N LEU A 267 25.17 -7.85 14.56
CA LEU A 267 25.63 -9.22 14.77
C LEU A 267 25.96 -9.94 13.45
N GLY A 268 25.64 -9.33 12.29
CA GLY A 268 25.69 -10.01 11.00
C GLY A 268 24.84 -11.28 11.01
N GLY A 269 25.35 -12.39 10.46
CA GLY A 269 24.68 -13.70 10.48
C GLY A 269 25.24 -14.67 11.52
N ALA A 270 25.69 -14.17 12.68
CA ALA A 270 26.27 -15.01 13.72
C ALA A 270 25.22 -15.93 14.38
N THR A 271 25.60 -17.19 14.63
CA THR A 271 24.76 -18.20 15.28
C THR A 271 25.58 -19.00 16.30
N GLY A 272 24.90 -19.66 17.25
CA GLY A 272 25.44 -20.45 18.33
C GLY A 272 25.18 -19.85 19.71
N ALA A 273 25.95 -20.32 20.70
CA ALA A 273 25.89 -19.81 22.06
C ALA A 273 26.71 -18.52 22.22
N SER A 274 26.18 -17.59 23.01
CA SER A 274 26.76 -16.30 23.38
C SER A 274 27.17 -15.46 22.17
N VAL A 275 26.25 -15.37 21.19
CA VAL A 275 26.39 -14.50 20.02
C VAL A 275 26.63 -13.05 20.44
N ALA A 276 25.91 -12.60 21.47
CA ALA A 276 26.15 -11.34 22.14
C ALA A 276 26.18 -11.50 23.66
N SER A 277 26.90 -10.61 24.32
CA SER A 277 26.90 -10.48 25.78
C SER A 277 27.25 -9.06 26.19
N GLY A 278 26.72 -8.62 27.32
CA GLY A 278 26.89 -7.24 27.77
C GLY A 278 26.02 -6.94 28.97
N SER A 279 25.63 -5.68 29.15
CA SER A 279 24.68 -5.27 30.18
C SER A 279 23.71 -4.24 29.61
N ASN A 280 22.43 -4.37 29.97
CA ASN A 280 21.39 -3.40 29.62
C ASN A 280 21.32 -2.21 30.59
N ALA A 281 22.14 -2.19 31.66
CA ALA A 281 22.04 -1.19 32.73
C ALA A 281 22.30 0.27 32.30
N SER A 282 22.86 0.50 31.10
CA SER A 282 23.08 1.84 30.55
C SER A 282 22.13 2.20 29.40
N ALA A 283 21.27 1.27 28.99
CA ALA A 283 20.24 1.61 28.02
C ALA A 283 19.21 2.56 28.66
N THR A 284 18.63 3.41 27.81
CA THR A 284 17.66 4.43 28.24
C THR A 284 16.34 4.30 27.52
N ASP A 285 16.35 3.61 26.38
CA ASP A 285 15.21 3.48 25.51
C ASP A 285 14.49 2.18 25.90
N ALA A 286 13.18 2.27 26.06
CA ALA A 286 12.33 1.10 26.23
C ALA A 286 11.84 0.70 24.84
N ILE A 287 12.01 -0.58 24.51
CA ILE A 287 11.38 -1.19 23.35
C ILE A 287 10.11 -1.87 23.85
N TYR A 288 8.99 -1.53 23.22
CA TYR A 288 7.71 -2.14 23.49
C TYR A 288 7.75 -3.65 23.19
N SER A 289 7.07 -4.45 24.00
CA SER A 289 6.92 -5.89 23.81
C SER A 289 5.60 -6.36 24.41
N ASP A 290 4.86 -7.17 23.67
CA ASP A 290 3.58 -7.75 24.10
C ASP A 290 3.78 -8.82 25.18
N CYS A 291 4.97 -9.41 25.27
CA CYS A 291 5.27 -10.45 26.24
C CYS A 291 5.61 -9.92 27.64
N GLY A 292 5.77 -8.61 27.83
CA GLY A 292 6.11 -8.11 29.16
C GLY A 292 5.84 -6.63 29.38
N THR A 293 5.16 -6.34 30.49
CA THR A 293 4.90 -4.95 30.89
C THR A 293 6.12 -4.31 31.55
N GLY A 294 6.34 -3.03 31.26
CA GLY A 294 7.41 -2.26 31.90
C GLY A 294 8.81 -2.69 31.49
N ALA A 295 8.99 -3.11 30.22
CA ALA A 295 10.30 -3.27 29.60
C ALA A 295 11.13 -2.02 29.87
N GLY A 296 12.11 -2.13 30.78
CA GLY A 296 13.05 -1.05 31.03
C GLY A 296 14.05 -0.95 29.89
N ALA A 297 15.09 -0.14 30.12
CA ALA A 297 16.34 -0.09 29.36
C ALA A 297 16.62 -1.32 28.46
N SER A 298 16.38 -1.18 27.17
CA SER A 298 16.51 -2.22 26.14
C SER A 298 17.80 -2.07 25.35
N VAL A 299 18.43 -3.18 24.98
CA VAL A 299 19.46 -3.20 23.93
C VAL A 299 18.88 -3.79 22.66
N LEU A 300 19.25 -3.21 21.52
CA LEU A 300 18.74 -3.61 20.21
C LEU A 300 19.88 -4.13 19.34
N PHE A 301 19.74 -5.32 18.80
CA PHE A 301 20.69 -5.91 17.87
C PHE A 301 20.09 -5.98 16.47
N SER A 302 20.91 -5.79 15.43
CA SER A 302 20.54 -6.24 14.07
C SER A 302 21.19 -7.58 13.78
N TRP A 303 20.44 -8.48 13.15
CA TRP A 303 20.90 -9.82 12.77
C TRP A 303 20.34 -10.20 11.40
N THR A 304 21.21 -10.60 10.47
CA THR A 304 20.82 -11.04 9.14
C THR A 304 20.81 -12.56 9.07
N ALA A 305 19.63 -13.14 8.81
CA ALA A 305 19.47 -14.59 8.80
C ALA A 305 20.39 -15.23 7.74
N PRO A 306 21.30 -16.15 8.13
CA PRO A 306 22.25 -16.73 7.19
C PRO A 306 21.61 -17.72 6.22
N SER A 307 20.46 -18.30 6.59
CA SER A 307 19.64 -19.21 5.77
C SER A 307 18.17 -19.12 6.16
N THR A 308 17.27 -19.50 5.26
CA THR A 308 15.84 -19.65 5.56
C THR A 308 15.64 -20.88 6.43
N GLY A 309 14.90 -20.74 7.51
CA GLY A 309 14.59 -21.82 8.43
C GLY A 309 14.06 -21.33 9.77
N THR A 310 13.82 -22.25 10.69
CA THR A 310 13.44 -21.92 12.06
C THR A 310 14.68 -21.70 12.92
N TYR A 311 14.72 -20.60 13.66
CA TYR A 311 15.77 -20.30 14.62
C TYR A 311 15.18 -20.15 16.02
N THR A 312 15.91 -20.65 17.01
CA THR A 312 15.64 -20.46 18.43
C THR A 312 16.51 -19.31 18.93
N PHE A 313 15.87 -18.38 19.63
CA PHE A 313 16.49 -17.23 20.27
C PHE A 313 16.26 -17.38 21.77
N ASP A 314 17.33 -17.31 22.55
CA ASP A 314 17.23 -17.44 24.00
C ASP A 314 18.22 -16.54 24.72
N SER A 315 17.87 -16.17 25.95
CA SER A 315 18.70 -15.35 26.83
C SER A 315 19.44 -16.17 27.91
N TYR A 316 19.53 -17.50 27.76
CA TYR A 316 20.05 -18.37 28.80
C TYR A 316 21.49 -18.05 29.21
N GLY A 317 21.69 -17.96 30.53
CA GLY A 317 22.95 -17.52 31.14
C GLY A 317 22.97 -16.03 31.51
N SER A 318 21.89 -15.30 31.23
CA SER A 318 21.66 -13.96 31.77
C SER A 318 21.42 -14.01 33.29
N ASP A 319 21.75 -12.93 34.00
CA ASP A 319 21.66 -12.86 35.47
C ASP A 319 20.48 -12.02 35.98
N TYR A 320 19.49 -11.77 35.12
CA TYR A 320 18.27 -11.01 35.42
C TYR A 320 17.09 -11.53 34.58
N ASP A 321 15.91 -11.10 35.00
CA ASP A 321 14.61 -11.38 34.38
C ASP A 321 14.50 -10.66 33.03
N THR A 322 14.58 -11.40 31.93
CA THR A 322 14.67 -10.84 30.58
C THR A 322 13.30 -10.76 29.91
N ILE A 323 13.17 -9.84 28.95
CA ILE A 323 12.15 -9.95 27.91
C ILE A 323 12.92 -9.94 26.59
N LEU A 324 12.68 -10.93 25.74
CA LEU A 324 13.33 -11.08 24.44
C LEU A 324 12.30 -10.98 23.33
N GLY A 325 12.54 -10.10 22.36
CA GLY A 325 11.66 -9.90 21.20
C GLY A 325 12.42 -9.98 19.88
N LEU A 326 11.82 -10.61 18.88
CA LEU A 326 12.20 -10.51 17.48
C LEU A 326 11.31 -9.48 16.80
N LEU A 327 11.92 -8.50 16.16
CA LEU A 327 11.23 -7.41 15.49
C LEU A 327 11.53 -7.45 13.98
N GLY A 328 10.57 -6.93 13.22
CA GLY A 328 10.63 -6.81 11.77
C GLY A 328 11.49 -5.64 11.30
N GLN A 329 11.04 -4.97 10.24
CA GLN A 329 11.82 -3.94 9.55
C GLN A 329 12.13 -2.75 10.48
N ALA A 330 13.36 -2.25 10.39
CA ALA A 330 13.88 -1.10 11.16
C ALA A 330 13.83 -1.24 12.70
N GLY A 331 13.52 -2.43 13.24
CA GLY A 331 13.35 -2.64 14.67
C GLY A 331 11.94 -2.34 15.18
N CYS A 332 10.94 -2.46 14.30
CA CYS A 332 9.53 -2.22 14.61
C CYS A 332 8.69 -3.47 14.24
N GLY A 333 7.47 -3.56 14.78
CA GLY A 333 6.58 -4.71 14.58
C GLY A 333 7.13 -5.97 15.23
N GLU A 334 6.59 -6.34 16.40
CA GLU A 334 7.01 -7.54 17.10
C GLU A 334 6.51 -8.79 16.36
N LEU A 335 7.44 -9.66 15.97
CA LEU A 335 7.15 -10.90 15.24
C LEU A 335 7.01 -12.09 16.19
N ALA A 336 7.77 -12.06 17.27
CA ALA A 336 7.76 -13.05 18.34
C ALA A 336 8.39 -12.45 19.58
N CYS A 337 7.95 -12.88 20.75
CA CYS A 337 8.56 -12.50 22.01
C CYS A 337 8.42 -13.60 23.05
N ASP A 338 9.14 -13.45 24.14
CA ASP A 338 8.99 -14.22 25.38
C ASP A 338 9.55 -13.43 26.58
N ASP A 339 8.97 -13.60 27.76
CA ASP A 339 9.50 -13.09 29.04
C ASP A 339 10.04 -14.25 29.91
N ASP A 340 9.28 -15.33 30.07
CA ASP A 340 9.65 -16.48 30.91
C ASP A 340 9.72 -17.80 30.11
N GLY A 341 10.95 -18.18 29.70
CA GLY A 341 11.22 -19.42 28.97
C GLY A 341 11.15 -20.67 29.85
N ASP A 342 11.08 -21.86 29.24
CA ASP A 342 10.71 -23.11 29.95
C ASP A 342 11.80 -23.73 30.87
N ASN A 343 13.03 -23.20 30.84
CA ASN A 343 14.21 -23.72 31.53
C ASN A 343 14.80 -22.68 32.51
N GLU A 344 13.93 -22.20 33.40
CA GLU A 344 14.08 -21.06 34.31
C GLU A 344 15.14 -21.25 35.41
N THR A 345 16.34 -20.68 35.23
CA THR A 345 17.22 -20.42 36.39
C THR A 345 17.07 -19.01 36.95
N ASN A 346 16.79 -18.03 36.10
CA ASN A 346 16.69 -16.61 36.43
C ASN A 346 15.57 -15.88 35.65
N ASN A 347 14.50 -16.56 35.24
CA ASN A 347 13.42 -15.94 34.42
C ASN A 347 13.99 -15.44 33.07
N GLU A 348 14.64 -16.35 32.36
CA GLU A 348 15.31 -16.11 31.08
C GLU A 348 14.37 -16.54 29.95
N SER A 349 14.31 -15.76 28.87
CA SER A 349 13.35 -15.92 27.78
C SER A 349 13.86 -16.82 26.66
N GLU A 350 12.95 -17.52 25.98
CA GLU A 350 13.19 -18.35 24.81
C GLU A 350 11.99 -18.34 23.85
N PHE A 351 12.23 -18.16 22.55
CA PHE A 351 11.24 -18.44 21.52
C PHE A 351 11.89 -19.02 20.26
N SER A 352 11.05 -19.55 19.36
CA SER A 352 11.48 -19.96 18.02
C SER A 352 10.65 -19.26 16.95
N ALA A 353 11.30 -18.81 15.88
CA ALA A 353 10.68 -18.10 14.77
C ALA A 353 11.21 -18.58 13.42
N ASP A 354 10.35 -18.59 12.41
CA ASP A 354 10.73 -18.80 11.03
C ASP A 354 11.28 -17.50 10.43
N VAL A 355 12.44 -17.58 9.77
CA VAL A 355 13.14 -16.44 9.17
C VAL A 355 13.57 -16.74 7.75
N ASP A 356 13.75 -15.69 6.95
CA ASP A 356 14.14 -15.77 5.55
C ASP A 356 15.60 -15.38 5.32
N SER A 357 16.32 -16.17 4.52
CA SER A 357 17.73 -15.94 4.21
C SER A 357 17.98 -14.54 3.66
N GLY A 358 18.94 -13.85 4.25
CA GLY A 358 19.35 -12.51 3.82
C GLY A 358 18.45 -11.38 4.32
N VAL A 359 17.35 -11.68 5.02
CA VAL A 359 16.53 -10.67 5.70
C VAL A 359 17.22 -10.28 7.01
N THR A 360 17.26 -8.98 7.29
CA THR A 360 17.73 -8.43 8.57
C THR A 360 16.55 -8.28 9.52
N TYR A 361 16.65 -8.96 10.65
CA TYR A 361 15.76 -8.85 11.79
C TYR A 361 16.43 -8.08 12.89
N TYR A 362 15.62 -7.64 13.86
CA TYR A 362 16.11 -6.92 15.02
C TYR A 362 15.74 -7.68 16.27
N ILE A 363 16.65 -7.73 17.23
CA ILE A 363 16.48 -8.51 18.46
C ILE A 363 16.53 -7.52 19.61
N ALA A 364 15.39 -7.33 20.25
CA ALA A 364 15.27 -6.52 21.45
C ALA A 364 15.50 -7.39 22.68
N LEU A 365 16.38 -6.95 23.56
CA LEU A 365 16.62 -7.60 24.84
C LEU A 365 16.43 -6.56 25.95
N SER A 366 15.33 -6.73 26.66
CA SER A 366 14.83 -5.86 27.72
C SER A 366 14.86 -6.59 29.06
N GLY A 367 14.43 -5.92 30.14
CA GLY A 367 14.22 -6.56 31.43
C GLY A 367 12.81 -6.32 31.97
N TYR A 368 12.17 -7.37 32.48
CA TYR A 368 10.85 -7.30 33.06
C TYR A 368 10.81 -6.37 34.27
N GLY A 369 9.80 -5.48 34.35
CA GLY A 369 9.69 -4.50 35.43
C GLY A 369 10.93 -3.60 35.59
N ALA A 370 11.60 -3.29 34.49
CA ALA A 370 12.89 -2.58 34.42
C ALA A 370 14.06 -3.26 35.13
N ALA A 371 14.08 -4.61 35.17
CA ALA A 371 15.23 -5.39 35.59
C ALA A 371 16.47 -5.04 34.74
N THR A 372 17.63 -5.03 35.39
CA THR A 372 18.91 -4.81 34.71
C THR A 372 19.95 -5.81 35.20
N GLY A 373 20.83 -6.21 34.31
CA GLY A 373 21.88 -7.17 34.59
C GLY A 373 22.83 -7.35 33.43
N ASN A 374 23.56 -8.46 33.44
CA ASN A 374 24.36 -8.92 32.33
C ASN A 374 23.53 -9.88 31.48
N PHE A 375 23.44 -9.58 30.18
CA PHE A 375 22.75 -10.44 29.24
C PHE A 375 23.72 -11.36 28.51
N ILE A 376 23.22 -12.53 28.14
CA ILE A 376 23.74 -13.42 27.11
C ILE A 376 22.64 -13.59 26.08
N LEU A 377 22.97 -13.47 24.78
CA LEU A 377 22.06 -13.78 23.68
C LEU A 377 22.60 -14.98 22.90
N ASN A 378 21.76 -15.99 22.72
CA ASN A 378 22.04 -17.18 21.93
C ASN A 378 21.08 -17.20 20.72
N ILE A 379 21.59 -17.64 19.55
CA ILE A 379 20.80 -17.74 18.32
C ILE A 379 21.15 -19.07 17.64
N ASN A 380 20.26 -20.05 17.71
CA ASN A 380 20.54 -21.41 17.23
C ASN A 380 19.59 -21.77 16.09
N GLU A 381 20.12 -22.28 14.99
CA GLU A 381 19.29 -22.88 13.95
C GLU A 381 18.64 -24.16 14.51
N ALA A 382 17.31 -24.26 14.44
CA ALA A 382 16.62 -25.46 14.86
C ALA A 382 17.08 -26.65 13.99
N ALA A 383 17.20 -27.83 14.60
CA ALA A 383 17.54 -29.02 13.84
C ALA A 383 16.42 -29.31 12.83
N ALA A 384 16.76 -29.49 11.55
CA ALA A 384 15.78 -29.91 10.54
C ALA A 384 15.16 -31.26 10.96
N GLU A 385 13.85 -31.26 11.22
CA GLU A 385 13.04 -32.47 11.50
C GLU A 385 12.95 -33.41 10.28
#